data_AF-A0A9E5NPE1-F1
#
_entry.id   AF-A0A9E5NPE1-F1
#
_cell.length_a   1.000
_cell.length_b   1.000
_cell.length_c   1.000
_cell.angle_alpha   90.00
_cell.angle_beta   90.00
_cell.angle_gamma   90.00
#
_symmetry.space_group_name_H-M   'P 1'
#
loop_
_entity.id
_entity.type
_entity.pdbx_description
1 polymer ?
#
loop_
_entity_poly.entity_id
_entity_poly.type
_entity_poly.pdbx_seq_one_letter_code
_entity_poly.pdbx_strand_id
1 'polypeptide(L)'
;VFYDGGVLWTKDDKVNELLDAGSSAVRDEDRARIYGELQEHMWETLPNLQLYTSDFTVAYTDRLEGLRVLPNFTTDFYPARLTE
;
A
#
# COMPACT_ATOMS: atom_id res chain seq x y z
N VAL A 1 10.02 12.18 8.02
CA VAL A 1 8.94 12.32 7.02
C VAL A 1 7.88 11.32 7.42
N PHE A 2 6.82 11.80 8.07
CA PHE A 2 5.81 10.94 8.68
C PHE A 2 4.79 10.48 7.63
N TYR A 3 4.54 9.17 7.61
CA TYR A 3 3.46 8.53 6.87
C TYR A 3 2.20 8.56 7.74
N ASP A 4 1.22 9.35 7.32
CA ASP A 4 -0.19 9.20 7.67
C ASP A 4 -0.99 9.62 6.43
N GLY A 5 -1.80 8.71 5.88
CA GLY A 5 -2.79 9.03 4.85
C GLY A 5 -2.28 9.62 3.53
N GLY A 6 -1.38 8.91 2.84
CA GLY A 6 -1.16 8.92 1.38
C GLY A 6 -1.74 10.06 0.51
N VAL A 7 -1.34 11.31 0.73
CA VAL A 7 -1.42 12.34 -0.31
C VAL A 7 -0.01 12.50 -0.89
N LEU A 8 0.17 12.03 -2.12
CA LEU A 8 1.28 12.51 -2.95
C LEU A 8 1.02 14.02 -3.11
N TRP A 9 1.81 14.87 -2.44
CA TRP A 9 1.71 16.33 -2.59
C TRP A 9 2.27 16.74 -3.96
N THR A 10 1.55 16.36 -5.02
CA THR A 10 1.81 16.83 -6.37
C THR A 10 0.85 17.98 -6.69
N LYS A 11 1.35 18.99 -7.39
CA LYS A 11 0.52 20.09 -7.93
C LYS A 11 -0.13 19.71 -9.26
N ASP A 12 -0.16 18.42 -9.57
CA ASP A 12 -0.74 17.89 -10.77
C ASP A 12 -2.25 17.70 -10.58
N ASP A 13 -3.02 18.54 -11.25
CA ASP A 13 -4.48 18.53 -11.17
C ASP A 13 -5.07 17.19 -11.61
N LYS A 14 -4.42 16.50 -12.56
CA LYS A 14 -4.91 15.20 -13.05
C LYS A 14 -4.73 14.11 -12.00
N VAL A 15 -3.61 14.13 -11.28
CA VAL A 15 -3.40 13.20 -10.15
C VAL A 15 -4.46 13.40 -9.08
N ASN A 16 -4.75 14.66 -8.72
CA ASN A 16 -5.76 14.96 -7.69
C ASN A 16 -7.16 14.52 -8.14
N GLU A 17 -7.55 14.80 -9.39
CA GLU A 17 -8.82 14.35 -9.97
C GLU A 17 -8.97 12.82 -9.89
N LEU A 18 -7.94 12.08 -10.28
CA LEU A 18 -7.97 10.62 -10.30
C LEU A 18 -7.97 10.02 -8.88
N LEU A 19 -7.27 10.64 -7.93
CA LEU A 19 -7.32 10.24 -6.52
C LEU A 19 -8.73 10.43 -5.93
N ASP A 20 -9.35 11.57 -6.17
CA ASP A 20 -10.72 11.86 -5.71
C ASP A 20 -11.74 10.91 -6.35
N ALA A 21 -11.63 10.66 -7.67
CA ALA A 21 -12.49 9.73 -8.38
C ALA A 21 -12.31 8.28 -7.89
N GLY A 22 -11.07 7.83 -7.68
CA GLY A 22 -10.77 6.48 -7.22
C GLY A 22 -11.26 6.22 -5.80
N SER A 23 -11.14 7.21 -4.91
CA SER A 23 -11.59 7.11 -3.52
C SER A 23 -13.12 7.09 -3.37
N SER A 24 -13.85 7.64 -4.35
CA SER A 24 -15.31 7.68 -4.38
C SER A 24 -15.97 6.61 -5.26
N ALA A 25 -15.17 5.81 -5.98
CA ALA A 25 -15.67 4.76 -6.86
C ALA A 25 -16.30 3.58 -6.07
N VAL A 26 -17.58 3.32 -6.34
CA VAL A 26 -18.36 2.26 -5.69
C VAL A 26 -18.00 0.87 -6.20
N ARG A 27 -17.75 0.73 -7.51
CA ARG A 27 -17.42 -0.57 -8.13
C ARG A 27 -15.91 -0.78 -8.16
N ASP A 28 -15.49 -2.01 -7.86
CA ASP A 28 -14.08 -2.39 -7.85
C ASP A 28 -13.43 -2.26 -9.23
N GLU A 29 -14.16 -2.59 -10.29
CA GLU A 29 -13.70 -2.47 -11.68
C GLU A 29 -13.41 -1.01 -12.06
N ASP A 30 -14.29 -0.08 -11.65
CA ASP A 30 -14.11 1.35 -11.91
C ASP A 30 -12.92 1.90 -11.14
N ARG A 31 -12.80 1.51 -9.86
CA ARG A 31 -11.67 1.90 -9.02
C ARG A 31 -10.34 1.37 -9.58
N ALA A 32 -10.32 0.13 -10.06
CA ALA A 32 -9.14 -0.47 -10.68
C ALA A 32 -8.74 0.26 -11.96
N ARG A 33 -9.70 0.60 -12.83
CA ARG A 33 -9.46 1.38 -14.04
C ARG A 33 -8.88 2.77 -13.71
N ILE A 34 -9.51 3.50 -12.78
CA ILE A 34 -9.08 4.85 -12.38
C ILE A 34 -7.65 4.82 -11.80
N TYR A 35 -7.34 3.84 -10.94
CA TYR A 35 -5.98 3.72 -10.41
C TYR A 35 -4.96 3.25 -11.45
N GLY A 36 -5.38 2.52 -12.49
CA GLY A 36 -4.54 2.23 -13.64
C GLY A 36 -4.16 3.50 -14.41
N GLU A 37 -5.15 4.35 -14.71
CA GLU A 37 -4.93 5.65 -15.35
C GLU A 37 -4.02 6.56 -14.50
N LEU A 38 -4.19 6.54 -13.17
CA LEU A 38 -3.32 7.28 -12.26
C LEU A 38 -1.87 6.81 -12.34
N GLN A 39 -1.65 5.48 -12.34
CA GLN A 39 -0.30 4.91 -12.41
C GLN A 39 0.39 5.24 -13.74
N GLU A 40 -0.34 5.17 -14.86
CA GLU A 40 0.17 5.54 -16.18
C GLU A 40 0.56 7.02 -16.22
N HIS A 41 -0.31 7.92 -15.77
CA HIS A 41 -0.03 9.36 -15.71
C HIS A 41 1.17 9.67 -14.79
N MET A 42 1.23 9.02 -13.63
CA MET A 42 2.36 9.17 -12.70
C MET A 42 3.68 8.68 -13.32
N TRP A 43 3.66 7.61 -14.12
CA TRP A 43 4.83 7.09 -14.81
C TRP A 43 5.39 8.07 -15.84
N GLU A 44 4.51 8.82 -16.50
CA GLU A 44 4.91 9.83 -17.50
C GLU A 44 5.39 11.14 -16.87
N THR A 45 4.86 11.51 -15.71
CA THR A 45 5.02 12.87 -15.16
C THR A 45 5.94 12.97 -13.96
N LEU A 46 6.12 11.89 -13.19
CA LEU A 46 6.88 11.99 -11.95
C LEU A 46 8.38 11.69 -12.15
N PRO A 47 9.26 12.45 -11.48
CA PRO A 47 10.70 12.20 -11.50
C PRO A 47 11.14 11.06 -10.56
N ASN A 48 10.20 10.35 -9.91
CA ASN A 48 10.53 9.24 -9.01
C ASN A 48 10.54 7.90 -9.77
N LEU A 49 11.72 7.32 -9.96
CA LEU A 49 11.85 5.98 -10.50
C LEU A 49 11.61 4.96 -9.37
N GLN A 50 10.47 4.26 -9.39
CA GLN A 50 10.23 3.15 -8.47
C GLN A 50 11.16 1.99 -8.82
N LEU A 51 12.09 1.67 -7.93
CA LEU A 51 13.11 0.63 -8.19
C LEU A 51 12.66 -0.77 -7.78
N TYR A 52 11.99 -0.88 -6.63
CA TYR A 52 11.61 -2.16 -6.03
C TYR A 52 10.56 -1.97 -4.94
N THR A 53 9.72 -2.98 -4.73
CA THR A 53 8.78 -3.07 -3.60
C THR A 53 9.35 -4.05 -2.60
N SER A 54 9.65 -3.59 -1.38
CA SER A 54 10.30 -4.42 -0.36
C SER A 54 9.46 -5.61 0.07
N ASP A 55 10.11 -6.77 0.12
CA ASP A 55 9.61 -7.89 0.92
C ASP A 55 9.61 -7.48 2.40
N PHE A 56 8.51 -7.78 3.09
CA PHE A 56 8.43 -7.62 4.55
C PHE A 56 8.69 -8.96 5.22
N THR A 57 9.87 -9.09 5.83
CA THR A 57 10.31 -10.33 6.50
C THR A 57 10.30 -10.14 8.01
N VAL A 58 9.70 -11.10 8.72
CA VAL A 58 9.73 -11.18 10.19
C VAL A 58 10.39 -12.48 10.58
N ALA A 59 11.54 -12.40 11.26
CA ALA A 59 12.22 -13.56 11.83
C ALA A 59 11.66 -13.88 13.22
N TYR A 60 11.40 -15.15 13.49
CA TYR A 60 10.89 -15.64 14.77
C TYR A 60 11.42 -17.04 15.12
N THR A 61 11.32 -17.43 16.39
CA THR A 61 11.72 -18.77 16.86
C THR A 61 10.78 -19.84 16.30
N ASP A 62 11.32 -21.01 15.99
CA ASP A 62 10.56 -22.22 15.60
C ASP A 62 9.47 -22.64 16.61
N ARG A 63 9.61 -22.25 17.89
CA ARG A 63 8.61 -22.46 18.94
C ARG A 63 7.44 -21.46 18.92
N LEU A 64 7.42 -20.49 18.01
CA LEU A 64 6.34 -19.51 17.92
C LEU A 64 5.30 -19.98 16.90
N GLU A 65 4.09 -20.24 17.38
CA GLU A 65 2.94 -20.59 16.54
C GLU A 65 1.90 -19.47 16.54
N GLY A 66 1.09 -19.41 15.48
CA GLY A 66 -0.07 -18.53 15.41
C GLY A 66 0.24 -17.07 15.09
N LEU A 67 1.52 -16.69 14.92
CA LEU A 67 1.90 -15.34 14.50
C LEU A 67 1.28 -14.98 13.15
N ARG A 68 0.65 -13.80 13.06
CA ARG A 68 0.08 -13.28 11.81
C ARG A 68 0.86 -12.07 11.33
N VAL A 69 1.43 -12.16 10.13
CA VAL A 69 2.08 -11.04 9.44
C VAL A 69 1.12 -10.51 8.38
N LEU A 70 0.68 -9.26 8.53
CA LEU A 70 -0.34 -8.66 7.67
C LEU A 70 0.30 -7.82 6.54
N PRO A 71 -0.37 -7.70 5.38
CA PRO A 71 0.16 -6.95 4.22
C PRO A 71 0.38 -5.45 4.46
N ASN A 72 -0.10 -4.90 5.56
CA ASN A 72 0.03 -3.50 5.96
C ASN A 72 1.20 -3.27 6.94
N PHE A 73 2.23 -4.13 6.91
CA PHE A 73 3.40 -4.08 7.80
C PHE A 73 3.07 -4.24 9.29
N THR A 74 1.86 -4.72 9.62
CA THR A 74 1.45 -5.02 10.99
C THR A 74 1.75 -6.48 11.31
N THR A 75 2.31 -6.71 12.49
CA THR A 75 2.46 -8.05 13.06
C THR A 75 1.43 -8.21 14.18
N ASP A 76 0.45 -9.09 13.98
CA ASP A 76 -0.57 -9.41 14.98
C ASP A 76 -0.09 -10.59 15.85
N PHE A 77 0.25 -10.24 17.10
CA PHE A 77 0.70 -11.17 18.13
C PHE A 77 -0.44 -11.73 18.99
N TYR A 78 -1.68 -11.23 18.86
CA TYR A 78 -2.79 -11.67 19.71
C TYR A 78 -3.06 -13.19 19.66
N PRO A 79 -3.05 -13.85 18.49
CA PRO A 79 -3.20 -15.30 18.41
C PRO A 79 -1.89 -16.07 18.65
N ALA A 80 -0.76 -15.37 18.85
CA ALA A 80 0.55 -15.99 18.90
C ALA A 80 0.82 -16.64 20.27
N ARG A 81 1.50 -17.78 20.26
CA ARG A 81 1.87 -18.51 21.48
C ARG A 81 3.20 -19.22 21.31
N LEU A 82 3.89 -19.41 22.42
CA LEU A 82 5.09 -20.25 22.47
C LEU A 82 4.67 -21.70 22.76
N THR A 83 5.23 -22.62 22.00
CA THR A 83 5.21 -24.06 22.30
C THR A 83 6.44 -24.44 23.12
N GLU A 84 6.33 -25.54 23.86
CA GLU A 84 7.45 -26.12 24.61
C GLU A 84 8.54 -26.66 23.68
#